data_AF-A0A963E5E6-F1
#
_entry.id   AF-A0A963E5E6-F1
#
_cell.length_a   1.000
_cell.length_b   1.000
_cell.length_c   1.000
_cell.angle_alpha   90.00
_cell.angle_beta   90.00
_cell.angle_gamma   90.00
#
_symmetry.space_group_name_H-M   'P 1'
#
loop_
_entity.id
_entity.type
_entity.pdbx_description
1 polymer ?
#
loop_
_entity_poly.entity_id
_entity_poly.type
_entity_poly.pdbx_seq_one_letter_code
_entity_poly.pdbx_strand_id
1 'polypeptide(L)'
;MQALASFRRWLFRLARDEQLPISLGQRRIFIVPTRAGTVFAVVLAVMLIGAINYNLSLGHALIFLLVGLGIVAMVHTFHNLFGLQLAPGRVQPVFAGDLARFPLHLENARRQSRRALEFSFAGQAANCVDLPAEGRVTVAIACTTTRRGRLDPGRVTLASRYPLGLFRAWSYPHPTWSCVVYPRPIFTPLPAPSPNAHADHLHGDNGQEDFAGLRPRQISDPTRHIAWKAVARRSEEQALLVKQFAGGAAEELWLNWSQTPADRDPEERLSILAGWILAADDQQARYGLALPGTHIAPAQGDAHRASCLQSLALHGQDGESDEPR
;
A
#
# COMPACT_ATOMS: atom_id res chain seq x y z
N MET A 1 12.84 16.87 28.30
CA MET A 1 12.06 16.04 27.35
C MET A 1 10.85 16.76 26.75
N GLN A 2 10.17 17.67 27.46
CA GLN A 2 9.02 18.42 26.94
C GLN A 2 9.36 19.40 25.79
N ALA A 3 10.53 20.05 25.82
CA ALA A 3 10.98 20.97 24.77
C ALA A 3 11.19 20.30 23.39
N LEU A 4 11.62 19.03 23.36
CA LEU A 4 11.72 18.24 22.13
C LEU A 4 10.34 17.87 21.57
N ALA A 5 9.33 17.69 22.43
CA ALA A 5 7.96 17.34 22.04
C ALA A 5 7.15 18.55 21.56
N SER A 6 7.37 19.74 22.13
CA SER A 6 6.80 21.00 21.63
C SER A 6 7.48 21.45 20.34
N PHE A 7 8.80 21.30 20.23
CA PHE A 7 9.55 21.56 18.99
C PHE A 7 9.12 20.63 17.85
N ARG A 8 8.91 19.33 18.16
CA ARG A 8 8.31 18.36 17.21
C ARG A 8 6.96 18.86 16.69
N ARG A 9 6.03 19.25 17.59
CA ARG A 9 4.70 19.77 17.25
C ARG A 9 4.73 21.05 16.40
N TRP A 10 5.67 21.95 16.66
CA TRP A 10 5.85 23.15 15.85
C TRP A 10 6.40 22.82 14.45
N LEU A 11 7.33 21.87 14.34
CA LEU A 11 7.84 21.37 13.05
C LEU A 11 6.79 20.58 12.24
N PHE A 12 5.82 19.97 12.93
CA PHE A 12 4.76 19.16 12.31
C PHE A 12 3.71 19.99 11.55
N ARG A 13 3.81 21.34 11.53
CA ARG A 13 2.94 22.22 10.73
C ARG A 13 3.40 22.46 9.28
N LEU A 14 4.52 21.87 8.83
CA LEU A 14 4.97 22.05 7.44
C LEU A 14 4.15 21.21 6.45
N ALA A 15 3.67 21.81 5.37
CA ALA A 15 2.90 21.17 4.31
C ALA A 15 3.56 19.92 3.70
N ARG A 16 2.77 19.10 2.99
CA ARG A 16 3.27 17.98 2.18
C ARG A 16 4.30 18.49 1.16
N ASP A 17 5.32 17.69 0.90
CA ASP A 17 6.32 18.02 -0.11
C ASP A 17 5.75 17.67 -1.50
N GLU A 18 5.15 18.66 -2.16
CA GLU A 18 4.54 18.49 -3.48
C GLU A 18 5.57 18.46 -4.63
N GLN A 19 6.73 19.10 -4.44
CA GLN A 19 7.78 19.14 -5.45
C GLN A 19 8.72 17.93 -5.33
N LEU A 20 8.74 17.12 -6.39
CA LEU A 20 9.63 15.97 -6.54
C LEU A 20 10.76 16.30 -7.54
N PRO A 21 12.00 15.81 -7.30
CA PRO A 21 12.46 15.08 -6.12
C PRO A 21 12.62 15.99 -4.89
N ILE A 22 12.36 15.46 -3.71
CA ILE A 22 12.56 16.17 -2.44
C ILE A 22 14.06 16.30 -2.21
N SER A 23 14.58 17.53 -2.33
CA SER A 23 15.99 17.83 -2.06
C SER A 23 16.18 18.31 -0.63
N LEU A 24 17.08 17.65 0.11
CA LEU A 24 17.40 18.02 1.49
C LEU A 24 18.35 19.22 1.54
N GLY A 25 17.77 20.42 1.58
CA GLY A 25 18.50 21.65 1.85
C GLY A 25 18.84 21.87 3.33
N GLN A 26 19.67 22.88 3.61
CA GLN A 26 20.17 23.20 4.95
C GLN A 26 19.07 23.46 5.99
N ARG A 27 17.97 24.13 5.58
CA ARG A 27 16.84 24.47 6.47
C ARG A 27 16.05 23.27 7.00
N ARG A 28 16.25 22.09 6.42
CA ARG A 28 15.50 20.86 6.78
C ARG A 28 16.32 19.89 7.63
N ILE A 29 17.59 20.21 7.89
CA ILE A 29 18.51 19.33 8.61
C ILE A 29 18.80 19.92 9.98
N PHE A 30 18.53 19.13 11.01
CA PHE A 30 18.81 19.46 12.40
C PHE A 30 19.95 18.57 12.88
N ILE A 31 20.87 19.13 13.67
CA ILE A 31 22.00 18.40 14.24
C ILE A 31 22.12 18.70 15.73
N VAL A 32 22.29 17.66 16.54
CA VAL A 32 22.51 17.79 18.00
C VAL A 32 23.56 16.79 18.48
N PRO A 33 24.27 17.08 19.57
CA PRO A 33 25.16 16.11 20.19
C PRO A 33 24.35 14.91 20.73
N THR A 34 24.90 13.71 20.57
CA THR A 34 24.36 12.49 21.19
C THR A 34 24.82 12.39 22.64
N ARG A 35 24.36 11.37 23.38
CA ARG A 35 24.90 11.07 24.72
C ARG A 35 26.42 10.87 24.70
N ALA A 36 26.95 10.19 23.68
CA ALA A 36 28.39 10.02 23.51
C ALA A 36 29.08 11.36 23.21
N GLY A 37 28.48 12.19 22.36
CA GLY A 37 28.97 13.55 22.08
C GLY A 37 29.01 14.45 23.33
N THR A 38 27.98 14.37 24.18
CA THR A 38 27.95 15.13 25.44
C THR A 38 29.00 14.63 26.42
N VAL A 39 29.20 13.32 26.57
CA VAL A 39 30.25 12.76 27.42
C VAL A 39 31.63 13.15 26.90
N PHE A 40 31.84 13.08 25.59
CA PHE A 40 33.07 13.51 24.94
C PHE A 40 33.39 14.99 25.23
N ALA A 41 32.42 15.88 25.12
CA ALA A 41 32.59 17.30 25.44
C ALA A 41 32.92 17.54 26.93
N VAL A 42 32.26 16.82 27.85
CA VAL A 42 32.54 16.90 29.29
C VAL A 42 33.95 16.43 29.61
N VAL A 43 34.38 15.30 29.05
CA VAL A 43 35.74 14.77 29.23
C VAL A 43 36.77 15.77 28.72
N LEU A 44 36.56 16.36 27.54
CA LEU A 44 37.45 17.39 27.02
C LEU A 44 37.54 18.62 27.94
N ALA A 45 36.42 19.05 28.52
CA ALA A 45 36.42 20.16 29.47
C ALA A 45 37.20 19.83 30.75
N VAL A 46 37.02 18.64 31.31
CA VAL A 46 37.77 18.17 32.50
C VAL A 46 39.26 18.05 32.18
N MET A 47 39.62 17.47 31.03
CA MET A 47 41.01 17.38 30.58
C MET A 47 41.62 18.77 30.41
N LEU A 48 40.87 19.74 29.88
CA LEU A 48 41.34 21.11 29.70
C LEU A 48 41.61 21.80 31.04
N ILE A 49 40.70 21.66 32.01
CA ILE A 49 40.91 22.17 33.37
C ILE A 49 42.16 21.53 33.98
N GLY A 50 42.35 20.21 33.81
CA GLY A 50 43.55 19.51 34.27
C GLY A 50 44.83 20.01 33.60
N ALA A 51 44.83 20.15 32.27
CA ALA A 51 45.98 20.63 31.51
C ALA A 51 46.37 22.06 31.90
N ILE A 52 45.39 22.93 32.14
CA ILE A 52 45.61 24.30 32.65
C ILE A 52 46.18 24.26 34.06
N ASN A 53 45.59 23.46 34.96
CA ASN A 53 46.00 23.38 36.36
C ASN A 53 47.44 22.86 36.54
N TYR A 54 47.85 21.89 35.73
CA TYR A 54 49.18 21.29 35.79
C TYR A 54 50.17 21.87 34.76
N ASN A 55 49.78 22.92 34.03
CA ASN A 55 50.57 23.54 32.96
C ASN A 55 51.12 22.52 31.92
N LEU A 56 50.32 21.49 31.62
CA LEU A 56 50.73 20.37 30.78
C LEU A 56 50.56 20.73 29.29
N SER A 57 51.63 21.20 28.64
CA SER A 57 51.60 21.63 27.23
C SER A 57 51.14 20.52 26.27
N LEU A 58 51.56 19.26 26.49
CA LEU A 58 51.12 18.12 25.68
C LEU A 58 49.62 17.84 25.82
N GLY A 59 49.05 18.12 27.00
CA GLY A 59 47.61 17.97 27.24
C GLY A 59 46.78 18.91 26.36
N HIS A 60 47.23 20.16 26.21
CA HIS A 60 46.58 21.13 25.32
C HIS A 60 46.58 20.67 23.87
N ALA A 61 47.71 20.14 23.37
CA ALA A 61 47.81 19.62 22.00
C ALA A 61 46.80 18.49 21.73
N LEU A 62 46.69 17.52 22.65
CA LEU A 62 45.73 16.42 22.54
C LEU A 62 44.28 16.92 22.56
N ILE A 63 43.94 17.85 23.46
CA ILE A 63 42.58 18.39 23.56
C ILE A 63 42.20 19.12 22.28
N PHE A 64 43.06 19.99 21.75
CA PHE A 64 42.78 20.71 20.51
C PHE A 64 42.66 19.77 19.31
N LEU A 65 43.47 18.70 19.24
CA LEU A 65 43.32 17.66 18.23
C LEU A 65 41.94 17.00 18.30
N LEU A 66 41.51 16.61 19.50
CA LEU A 66 40.20 15.97 19.72
C LEU A 66 39.03 16.93 19.45
N VAL A 67 39.15 18.21 19.82
CA VAL A 67 38.17 19.24 19.47
C VAL A 67 38.07 19.38 17.95
N GLY A 68 39.20 19.44 17.24
CA GLY A 68 39.24 19.46 15.78
C GLY A 68 38.54 18.24 15.17
N LEU A 69 38.80 17.04 15.69
CA LEU A 69 38.12 15.82 15.26
C LEU A 69 36.60 15.89 15.51
N GLY A 70 36.17 16.46 16.64
CA GLY A 70 34.76 16.70 16.95
C GLY A 70 34.08 17.62 15.95
N ILE A 71 34.73 18.73 15.57
CA ILE A 71 34.22 19.68 14.56
C ILE A 71 34.12 18.98 13.19
N VAL A 72 35.17 18.26 12.77
CA VAL A 72 35.15 17.49 11.51
C VAL A 72 34.03 16.46 11.52
N ALA A 73 33.84 15.73 12.62
CA ALA A 73 32.73 14.79 12.77
C ALA A 73 31.37 15.48 12.63
N MET A 74 31.16 16.64 13.27
CA MET A 74 29.93 17.43 13.13
C MET A 74 29.65 17.79 11.67
N VAL A 75 30.67 18.29 10.95
CA VAL A 75 30.56 18.68 9.54
C VAL A 75 30.23 17.47 8.66
N HIS A 76 30.86 16.31 8.88
CA HIS A 76 30.55 15.08 8.14
C HIS A 76 29.14 14.57 8.45
N THR A 77 28.69 14.64 9.70
CA THR A 77 27.32 14.23 10.07
C THR A 77 26.27 15.08 9.35
N PHE A 78 26.48 16.40 9.25
CA PHE A 78 25.59 17.27 8.47
C PHE A 78 25.63 16.95 6.97
N HIS A 79 26.83 16.84 6.40
CA HIS A 79 27.01 16.57 4.96
C HIS A 79 26.48 15.21 4.51
N ASN A 80 26.40 14.24 5.42
CA ASN A 80 25.83 12.92 5.13
C ASN A 80 24.36 13.00 4.67
N LEU A 81 23.59 13.98 5.19
CA LEU A 81 22.19 14.21 4.81
C LEU A 81 22.05 15.32 3.76
N PHE A 82 22.93 16.32 3.77
CA PHE A 82 22.79 17.50 2.91
C PHE A 82 22.84 17.17 1.41
N GLY A 83 21.88 17.69 0.65
CA GLY A 83 21.75 17.49 -0.79
C GLY A 83 21.35 16.06 -1.20
N LEU A 84 20.80 15.24 -0.28
CA LEU A 84 20.19 13.96 -0.64
C LEU A 84 18.89 14.22 -1.41
N GLN A 85 18.66 13.49 -2.48
CA GLN A 85 17.43 13.54 -3.25
C GLN A 85 16.57 12.31 -2.95
N LEU A 86 15.29 12.56 -2.70
CA LEU A 86 14.32 11.54 -2.31
C LEU A 86 13.11 11.59 -3.24
N ALA A 87 12.69 10.44 -3.76
CA ALA A 87 11.47 10.32 -4.55
C ALA A 87 10.61 9.13 -4.06
N PRO A 88 9.30 9.32 -3.82
CA PRO A 88 8.42 8.22 -3.45
C PRO A 88 8.23 7.27 -4.63
N GLY A 89 8.30 5.97 -4.36
CA GLY A 89 7.88 4.93 -5.30
C GLY A 89 6.40 4.55 -5.12
N ARG A 90 5.90 3.70 -6.02
CA ARG A 90 4.53 3.17 -5.97
C ARG A 90 4.39 2.13 -4.86
N VAL A 91 3.39 2.30 -4.02
CA VAL A 91 3.05 1.37 -2.93
C VAL A 91 2.09 0.32 -3.45
N GLN A 92 2.32 -0.94 -3.11
CA GLN A 92 1.37 -2.02 -3.40
C GLN A 92 0.34 -2.13 -2.26
N PRO A 93 -0.95 -2.34 -2.59
CA PRO A 93 -1.98 -2.63 -1.59
C PRO A 93 -1.63 -3.89 -0.79
N VAL A 94 -2.05 -3.92 0.48
CA VAL A 94 -1.84 -5.05 1.40
C VAL A 94 -3.10 -5.35 2.19
N PHE A 95 -3.20 -6.51 2.83
CA PHE A 95 -4.33 -6.81 3.72
C PHE A 95 -4.09 -6.27 5.13
N ALA A 96 -5.17 -5.97 5.84
CA ALA A 96 -5.09 -5.52 7.23
C ALA A 96 -4.41 -6.59 8.09
N GLY A 97 -3.37 -6.19 8.82
CA GLY A 97 -2.50 -7.09 9.59
C GLY A 97 -1.15 -7.33 8.92
N ASP A 98 -1.02 -7.05 7.62
CA ASP A 98 0.25 -7.18 6.90
C ASP A 98 1.12 -5.92 7.04
N LEU A 99 2.39 -6.06 6.67
CA LEU A 99 3.36 -4.97 6.61
C LEU A 99 3.33 -4.30 5.24
N ALA A 100 2.78 -3.08 5.17
CA ALA A 100 2.87 -2.22 4.01
C ALA A 100 4.31 -1.75 3.81
N ARG A 101 4.82 -1.83 2.57
CA ARG A 101 6.18 -1.41 2.22
C ARG A 101 6.12 -0.17 1.34
N PHE A 102 6.68 0.93 1.83
CA PHE A 102 6.74 2.22 1.15
C PHE A 102 8.12 2.39 0.51
N PRO A 103 8.27 2.14 -0.81
CA PRO A 103 9.53 2.34 -1.48
C PRO A 103 9.87 3.82 -1.57
N LEU A 104 11.09 4.16 -1.19
CA LEU A 104 11.68 5.48 -1.31
C LEU A 104 12.96 5.37 -2.11
N HIS A 105 12.99 6.02 -3.27
CA HIS A 105 14.15 6.09 -4.13
C HIS A 105 15.09 7.18 -3.63
N LEU A 106 16.34 6.80 -3.41
CA LEU A 106 17.40 7.66 -2.94
C LEU A 106 18.38 7.88 -4.08
N GLU A 107 18.75 9.13 -4.33
CA GLU A 107 19.77 9.50 -5.31
C GLU A 107 20.85 10.35 -4.67
N ASN A 108 22.10 9.96 -4.89
CA ASN A 108 23.27 10.67 -4.40
C ASN A 108 24.07 11.25 -5.56
N ALA A 109 23.89 12.54 -5.85
CA ALA A 109 24.67 13.23 -6.86
C ALA A 109 26.13 13.54 -6.43
N ARG A 110 26.58 13.09 -5.24
CA ARG A 110 27.93 13.38 -4.74
C ARG A 110 28.89 12.22 -4.97
N ARG A 111 30.17 12.58 -5.16
CA ARG A 111 31.34 11.67 -5.22
C ARG A 111 31.67 10.93 -3.93
N GLN A 112 31.03 11.27 -2.83
CA GLN A 112 31.22 10.62 -1.54
C GLN A 112 30.01 9.73 -1.24
N SER A 113 30.25 8.52 -0.72
CA SER A 113 29.17 7.68 -0.23
C SER A 113 28.54 8.26 1.03
N ARG A 114 27.24 8.01 1.19
CA ARG A 114 26.49 8.38 2.39
C ARG A 114 26.23 7.10 3.17
N ARG A 115 26.51 7.12 4.47
CA ARG A 115 26.49 5.91 5.30
C ARG A 115 25.53 6.00 6.46
N ALA A 116 25.07 4.86 6.94
CA ALA A 116 24.18 4.73 8.08
C ALA A 116 23.00 5.72 8.00
N LEU A 117 22.30 5.71 6.85
CA LEU A 117 21.06 6.45 6.68
C LEU A 117 19.94 5.60 7.26
N GLU A 118 19.34 6.07 8.35
CA GLU A 118 18.24 5.43 9.05
C GLU A 118 16.91 6.06 8.59
N PHE A 119 15.97 5.25 8.10
CA PHE A 119 14.64 5.68 7.67
C PHE A 119 13.56 4.97 8.50
N SER A 120 12.61 5.73 9.07
CA SER A 120 11.47 5.15 9.79
C SER A 120 10.23 6.02 9.75
N PHE A 121 9.06 5.39 9.92
CA PHE A 121 7.83 6.09 10.29
C PHE A 121 7.72 6.22 11.81
N ALA A 122 6.82 7.09 12.27
CA ALA A 122 6.57 7.28 13.70
C ALA A 122 6.13 5.95 14.34
N GLY A 123 6.87 5.51 15.37
CA GLY A 123 6.56 4.27 16.10
C GLY A 123 6.92 2.98 15.37
N GLN A 124 7.55 3.06 14.19
CA GLN A 124 7.95 1.90 13.39
C GLN A 124 9.46 1.64 13.47
N ALA A 125 9.87 0.42 13.13
CA ALA A 125 11.28 0.05 13.06
C ALA A 125 12.03 0.89 12.01
N ALA A 126 13.32 1.13 12.28
CA ALA A 126 14.18 1.86 11.37
C ALA A 126 14.89 0.92 10.39
N ASN A 127 14.94 1.33 9.13
CA ASN A 127 15.72 0.68 8.09
C ASN A 127 17.01 1.45 7.87
N CYS A 128 18.14 0.76 7.97
CA CYS A 128 19.46 1.32 7.74
C CYS A 128 19.93 1.00 6.32
N VAL A 129 20.40 2.02 5.59
CA VAL A 129 20.93 1.88 4.23
C VAL A 129 22.19 2.72 4.06
N ASP A 130 23.14 2.16 3.32
CA ASP A 130 24.28 2.90 2.76
C ASP A 130 24.00 3.22 1.29
N LEU A 131 24.33 4.44 0.88
CA LEU A 131 24.12 4.93 -0.48
C LEU A 131 25.48 5.22 -1.12
N PRO A 132 25.88 4.48 -2.17
CA PRO A 132 27.17 4.69 -2.83
C PRO A 132 27.32 6.10 -3.41
N ALA A 133 28.57 6.48 -3.67
CA ALA A 133 28.89 7.70 -4.40
C ALA A 133 28.26 7.64 -5.80
N GLU A 134 27.66 8.74 -6.25
CA GLU A 134 27.02 8.86 -7.57
C GLU A 134 26.00 7.74 -7.86
N GLY A 135 25.41 7.18 -6.80
CA GLY A 135 24.59 5.98 -6.86
C GLY A 135 23.13 6.22 -6.52
N ARG A 136 22.33 5.18 -6.77
CA ARG A 136 20.90 5.12 -6.46
C ARG A 136 20.58 3.87 -5.67
N VAL A 137 19.73 3.98 -4.66
CA VAL A 137 19.24 2.86 -3.85
C VAL A 137 17.76 3.06 -3.59
N THR A 138 16.99 1.97 -3.56
CA THR A 138 15.60 2.00 -3.13
C THR A 138 15.50 1.37 -1.74
N VAL A 139 14.94 2.10 -0.78
CA VAL A 139 14.65 1.58 0.56
C VAL A 139 13.15 1.36 0.71
N ALA A 140 12.75 0.18 1.17
CA ALA A 140 11.35 -0.16 1.41
C ALA A 140 11.01 0.02 2.89
N ILE A 141 10.45 1.18 3.26
CA ILE A 141 10.12 1.52 4.65
C ILE A 141 8.85 0.78 5.05
N ALA A 142 8.92 -0.05 6.08
CA ALA A 142 7.80 -0.87 6.52
C ALA A 142 6.86 -0.08 7.46
N CYS A 143 5.56 -0.29 7.31
CA CYS A 143 4.53 0.23 8.20
C CYS A 143 3.52 -0.88 8.50
N THR A 144 3.30 -1.15 9.78
CA THR A 144 2.25 -2.07 10.24
C THR A 144 0.87 -1.55 9.89
N THR A 145 0.04 -2.38 9.26
CA THR A 145 -1.36 -2.04 8.97
C THR A 145 -2.29 -2.75 9.96
N THR A 146 -3.26 -2.03 10.54
CA THR A 146 -4.18 -2.60 11.54
C THR A 146 -5.65 -2.53 11.12
N ARG A 147 -6.03 -1.52 10.33
CA ARG A 147 -7.39 -1.33 9.83
C ARG A 147 -7.36 -1.21 8.31
N ARG A 148 -8.44 -1.65 7.65
CA ARG A 148 -8.62 -1.45 6.22
C ARG A 148 -8.76 0.05 5.90
N GLY A 149 -8.52 0.41 4.65
CA GLY A 149 -8.74 1.77 4.17
C GLY A 149 -7.56 2.42 3.50
N ARG A 150 -7.65 3.75 3.32
CA ARG A 150 -6.50 4.55 2.88
C ARG A 150 -5.55 4.77 4.06
N LEU A 151 -4.35 4.22 3.94
CA LEU A 151 -3.25 4.46 4.86
C LEU A 151 -2.30 5.53 4.30
N ASP A 152 -2.22 6.66 5.02
CA ASP A 152 -1.12 7.60 4.90
C ASP A 152 -0.12 7.32 6.04
N PRO A 153 1.12 6.88 5.72
CA PRO A 153 2.12 6.59 6.75
C PRO A 153 2.73 7.85 7.39
N GLY A 154 2.38 9.04 6.87
CA GLY A 154 2.84 10.33 7.38
C GLY A 154 4.27 10.65 6.97
N ARG A 155 5.01 11.31 7.88
CA ARG A 155 6.38 11.77 7.61
C ARG A 155 7.39 10.65 7.82
N VAL A 156 8.40 10.62 6.94
CA VAL A 156 9.57 9.77 7.14
C VAL A 156 10.56 10.51 8.03
N THR A 157 11.04 9.83 9.07
CA THR A 157 12.21 10.28 9.82
C THR A 157 13.45 9.75 9.12
N LEU A 158 14.25 10.65 8.55
CA LEU A 158 15.60 10.33 8.09
C LEU A 158 16.58 10.78 9.15
N ALA A 159 17.44 9.88 9.64
CA ALA A 159 18.48 10.21 10.61
C ALA A 159 19.82 9.58 10.23
N SER A 160 20.90 10.15 10.76
CA SER A 160 22.21 9.50 10.76
C SER A 160 23.04 9.94 11.95
N ARG A 161 23.91 9.03 12.39
CA ARG A 161 24.94 9.25 13.43
C ARG A 161 26.36 9.08 12.89
N TYR A 162 26.50 8.86 11.58
CA TYR A 162 27.80 8.78 10.93
C TYR A 162 28.55 10.12 11.06
N PRO A 163 29.89 10.15 11.24
CA PRO A 163 30.80 9.00 11.28
C PRO A 163 31.05 8.43 12.68
N LEU A 164 31.25 9.28 13.69
CA LEU A 164 31.75 8.86 15.02
C LEU A 164 30.64 8.62 16.06
N GLY A 165 29.38 8.86 15.72
CA GLY A 165 28.28 8.79 16.68
C GLY A 165 28.22 9.92 17.71
N LEU A 166 29.10 10.93 17.60
CA LEU A 166 29.10 12.11 18.49
C LEU A 166 27.91 13.04 18.25
N PHE A 167 27.42 13.10 17.02
CA PHE A 167 26.28 13.92 16.61
C PHE A 167 25.21 13.06 15.98
N ARG A 168 23.97 13.53 16.07
CA ARG A 168 22.84 12.97 15.33
C ARG A 168 22.29 14.07 14.43
N ALA A 169 22.32 13.86 13.12
CA ALA A 169 21.58 14.68 12.17
C ALA A 169 20.27 13.99 11.79
N TRP A 170 19.21 14.77 11.61
CA TRP A 170 17.94 14.26 11.12
C TRP A 170 17.16 15.28 10.29
N SER A 171 16.22 14.76 9.49
CA SER A 171 15.27 15.49 8.65
C SER A 171 13.91 14.75 8.64
N TYR A 172 12.85 15.47 8.29
CA TYR A 172 11.48 14.94 8.21
C TYR A 172 10.86 15.14 6.81
N PRO A 173 11.39 14.47 5.76
CA PRO A 173 10.74 14.50 4.46
C PRO A 173 9.30 13.98 4.55
N HIS A 174 8.37 14.64 3.84
CA HIS A 174 6.96 14.25 3.82
C HIS A 174 6.49 13.98 2.38
N PRO A 175 6.95 12.86 1.79
CA PRO A 175 6.48 12.45 0.48
C PRO A 175 4.99 12.09 0.51
N THR A 176 4.30 12.32 -0.61
CA THR A 176 2.90 11.95 -0.76
C THR A 176 2.78 10.47 -1.13
N TRP A 177 2.32 9.65 -0.18
CA TRP A 177 1.96 8.26 -0.42
C TRP A 177 0.47 8.02 -0.14
N SER A 178 -0.10 7.04 -0.83
CA SER A 178 -1.40 6.47 -0.48
C SER A 178 -1.32 4.97 -0.68
N CYS A 179 -1.49 4.21 0.40
CA CYS A 179 -1.62 2.76 0.35
C CYS A 179 -3.07 2.39 0.61
N VAL A 180 -3.63 1.50 -0.20
CA VAL A 180 -4.94 0.91 0.08
C VAL A 180 -4.72 -0.36 0.88
N VAL A 181 -5.31 -0.43 2.06
CA VAL A 181 -5.29 -1.60 2.93
C VAL A 181 -6.62 -2.33 2.78
N TYR A 182 -6.59 -3.54 2.24
CA TYR A 182 -7.77 -4.40 2.10
C TYR A 182 -8.19 -4.98 3.46
N PRO A 183 -9.49 -5.27 3.68
CA PRO A 183 -9.92 -5.99 4.88
C PRO A 183 -9.26 -7.36 4.96
N ARG A 184 -8.93 -7.83 6.16
CA ARG A 184 -8.30 -9.14 6.37
C ARG A 184 -9.29 -10.24 5.95
N PRO A 185 -8.95 -11.13 5.00
CA PRO A 185 -9.91 -12.10 4.48
C PRO A 185 -10.31 -13.13 5.54
N ILE A 186 -11.60 -13.43 5.62
CA ILE A 186 -12.16 -14.56 6.36
C ILE A 186 -12.72 -15.53 5.32
N PHE A 187 -12.13 -16.73 5.24
CA PHE A 187 -12.55 -17.74 4.29
C PHE A 187 -13.76 -18.51 4.80
N THR A 188 -14.86 -18.41 4.06
CA THR A 188 -16.07 -19.22 4.22
C THR A 188 -16.47 -19.78 2.85
N PRO A 189 -17.32 -20.83 2.79
CA PRO A 189 -17.79 -21.37 1.51
C PRO A 189 -18.41 -20.29 0.63
N LEU A 190 -18.14 -20.35 -0.68
CA LEU A 190 -18.74 -19.44 -1.65
C LEU A 190 -20.27 -19.58 -1.66
N PRO A 191 -21.01 -18.48 -1.89
CA PRO A 191 -22.45 -18.57 -2.08
C PRO A 191 -22.78 -19.37 -3.34
N ALA A 192 -23.99 -19.93 -3.38
CA ALA A 192 -24.46 -20.63 -4.57
C ALA A 192 -24.50 -19.66 -5.77
N PRO A 193 -24.11 -20.11 -6.97
CA PRO A 193 -24.25 -19.31 -8.18
C PRO A 193 -25.71 -18.94 -8.39
N SER A 194 -25.97 -17.70 -8.79
CA SER A 194 -27.34 -17.26 -9.06
C SER A 194 -27.63 -17.46 -10.55
N PRO A 195 -28.73 -18.14 -10.92
CA PRO A 195 -29.16 -18.16 -12.31
C PRO A 195 -29.45 -16.72 -12.73
N ASN A 196 -28.94 -16.31 -13.90
CA ASN A 196 -29.00 -14.94 -14.40
C ASN A 196 -30.38 -14.29 -14.20
N ALA A 197 -30.51 -13.38 -13.23
CA ALA A 197 -31.70 -12.51 -13.11
C ALA A 197 -31.78 -11.48 -14.24
N HIS A 198 -30.71 -11.32 -15.03
CA HIS A 198 -30.66 -10.48 -16.24
C HIS A 198 -30.85 -11.25 -17.55
N ALA A 199 -31.07 -12.57 -17.51
CA ALA A 199 -31.44 -13.33 -18.71
C ALA A 199 -32.85 -12.97 -19.20
N ASP A 200 -33.70 -12.37 -18.37
CA ASP A 200 -35.09 -12.09 -18.77
C ASP A 200 -35.22 -10.86 -19.70
N HIS A 201 -34.24 -9.95 -19.73
CA HIS A 201 -34.33 -8.70 -20.52
C HIS A 201 -33.30 -8.57 -21.66
N LEU A 202 -32.47 -9.59 -21.89
CA LEU A 202 -31.58 -9.67 -23.07
C LEU A 202 -31.80 -10.95 -23.88
N HIS A 203 -33.05 -11.42 -24.00
CA HIS A 203 -33.45 -12.19 -25.18
C HIS A 203 -33.64 -11.24 -26.37
N GLY A 204 -32.58 -10.48 -26.67
CA GLY A 204 -32.47 -9.54 -27.78
C GLY A 204 -31.61 -10.15 -28.88
N ASP A 205 -32.27 -10.82 -29.81
CA ASP A 205 -32.06 -10.71 -31.26
C ASP A 205 -30.63 -10.87 -31.84
N ASN A 206 -29.72 -11.57 -31.16
CA ASN A 206 -28.47 -12.02 -31.75
C ASN A 206 -28.41 -13.54 -31.73
N GLY A 207 -28.51 -14.12 -32.92
CA GLY A 207 -28.62 -15.55 -33.14
C GLY A 207 -27.35 -16.33 -32.77
N GLN A 208 -27.61 -17.62 -32.52
CA GLN A 208 -26.67 -18.73 -32.46
C GLN A 208 -25.75 -18.75 -31.24
N GLU A 209 -26.27 -19.28 -30.13
CA GLU A 209 -25.42 -19.93 -29.13
C GLU A 209 -25.87 -21.39 -29.00
N ASP A 210 -25.14 -22.23 -29.74
CA ASP A 210 -25.08 -23.69 -29.82
C ASP A 210 -26.40 -24.46 -29.98
N PHE A 211 -26.74 -24.73 -31.25
CA PHE A 211 -27.70 -25.77 -31.62
C PHE A 211 -27.22 -27.13 -31.11
N ALA A 212 -27.89 -27.64 -30.08
CA ALA A 212 -27.57 -28.92 -29.44
C ALA A 212 -28.19 -30.11 -30.17
N GLY A 213 -29.25 -29.88 -30.95
CA GLY A 213 -29.92 -30.91 -31.73
C GLY A 213 -31.40 -30.61 -31.99
N LEU A 214 -32.07 -31.61 -32.55
CA LEU A 214 -33.52 -31.62 -32.75
C LEU A 214 -34.14 -32.62 -31.79
N ARG A 215 -35.13 -32.19 -31.00
CA ARG A 215 -35.95 -33.09 -30.19
C ARG A 215 -37.41 -33.09 -30.63
N PRO A 216 -38.18 -34.15 -30.34
CA PRO A 216 -39.63 -34.15 -30.55
C PRO A 216 -40.30 -33.02 -29.76
N ARG A 217 -41.29 -32.40 -30.39
CA ARG A 217 -42.10 -31.31 -29.83
C ARG A 217 -42.97 -31.84 -28.70
N GLN A 218 -42.95 -31.11 -27.59
CA GLN A 218 -43.91 -31.23 -26.51
C GLN A 218 -44.97 -30.13 -26.65
N ILE A 219 -46.15 -30.35 -26.08
CA ILE A 219 -47.30 -29.42 -26.21
C ILE A 219 -46.97 -28.03 -25.63
N SER A 220 -46.12 -27.98 -24.60
CA SER A 220 -45.62 -26.76 -23.96
C SER A 220 -44.59 -25.97 -24.78
N ASP A 221 -44.11 -26.50 -25.91
CA ASP A 221 -43.06 -25.84 -26.68
C ASP A 221 -43.59 -24.68 -27.54
N PRO A 222 -42.95 -23.50 -27.51
CA PRO A 222 -43.33 -22.35 -28.32
C PRO A 222 -43.14 -22.64 -29.82
N THR A 223 -44.15 -22.30 -30.62
CA THR A 223 -44.22 -22.57 -32.07
C THR A 223 -43.07 -21.95 -32.87
N ARG A 224 -42.47 -20.86 -32.39
CA ARG A 224 -41.31 -20.20 -33.02
C ARG A 224 -40.03 -21.07 -33.06
N HIS A 225 -39.92 -22.09 -32.22
CA HIS A 225 -38.73 -22.95 -32.15
C HIS A 225 -38.84 -24.21 -33.03
N ILE A 226 -39.93 -24.37 -33.77
CA ILE A 226 -40.12 -25.49 -34.70
C ILE A 226 -39.11 -25.38 -35.84
N ALA A 227 -38.36 -26.46 -36.07
CA ALA A 227 -37.40 -26.56 -37.15
C ALA A 227 -38.10 -26.87 -38.49
N TRP A 228 -38.86 -25.91 -39.03
CA TRP A 228 -39.68 -26.09 -40.24
C TRP A 228 -38.88 -26.66 -41.42
N LYS A 229 -37.60 -26.29 -41.57
CA LYS A 229 -36.71 -26.80 -42.64
C LYS A 229 -36.38 -28.29 -42.49
N ALA A 230 -36.33 -28.81 -41.26
CA ALA A 230 -36.12 -30.23 -40.97
C ALA A 230 -37.42 -31.03 -41.15
N VAL A 231 -38.54 -30.45 -40.72
CA VAL A 231 -39.89 -31.04 -40.88
C VAL A 231 -40.26 -31.15 -42.37
N ALA A 232 -39.95 -30.13 -43.19
CA ALA A 232 -40.29 -30.11 -44.61
C ALA A 232 -39.47 -31.09 -45.48
N ARG A 233 -38.35 -31.63 -44.97
CA ARG A 233 -37.51 -32.59 -45.71
C ARG A 233 -37.89 -34.05 -45.50
N ARG A 234 -38.77 -34.35 -44.55
CA ARG A 234 -39.25 -35.72 -44.29
C ARG A 234 -40.76 -35.73 -44.38
N SER A 235 -41.26 -36.30 -45.47
CA SER A 235 -42.69 -36.52 -45.68
C SER A 235 -43.11 -37.83 -45.02
N GLU A 236 -44.25 -37.78 -44.34
CA GLU A 236 -45.01 -38.86 -43.67
C GLU A 236 -44.65 -39.19 -42.20
N GLU A 237 -45.56 -38.75 -41.33
CA GLU A 237 -45.85 -39.25 -39.97
C GLU A 237 -44.72 -39.29 -38.92
N GLN A 238 -43.95 -38.21 -38.76
CA GLN A 238 -43.13 -38.04 -37.55
C GLN A 238 -43.36 -36.72 -36.81
N ALA A 239 -43.21 -36.81 -35.48
CA ALA A 239 -43.40 -35.73 -34.52
C ALA A 239 -42.64 -34.46 -34.93
N LEU A 240 -43.30 -33.30 -34.80
CA LEU A 240 -42.70 -31.99 -35.03
C LEU A 240 -41.38 -31.87 -34.27
N LEU A 241 -40.32 -31.39 -34.91
CA LEU A 241 -39.01 -31.25 -34.29
C LEU A 241 -38.78 -29.80 -33.85
N VAL A 242 -38.30 -29.63 -32.62
CA VAL A 242 -37.98 -28.33 -32.02
C VAL A 242 -36.46 -28.19 -31.92
N LYS A 243 -35.93 -27.02 -32.29
CA LYS A 243 -34.51 -26.69 -32.12
C LYS A 243 -34.20 -26.62 -30.62
N GLN A 244 -33.27 -27.44 -30.16
CA GLN A 244 -32.75 -27.39 -28.80
C GLN A 244 -31.47 -26.56 -28.81
N PHE A 245 -31.43 -25.51 -27.99
CA PHE A 245 -30.26 -24.68 -27.80
C PHE A 245 -29.61 -25.10 -26.48
N ALA A 246 -28.32 -25.46 -26.50
CA ALA A 246 -27.54 -25.66 -25.29
C ALA A 246 -27.02 -24.29 -24.85
N GLY A 247 -27.91 -23.49 -24.26
CA GLY A 247 -27.48 -22.30 -23.53
C GLY A 247 -26.78 -22.75 -22.26
N GLY A 248 -25.46 -22.97 -22.34
CA GLY A 248 -24.60 -23.01 -21.17
C GLY A 248 -24.57 -21.60 -20.59
N ALA A 249 -25.62 -21.23 -19.86
CA ALA A 249 -25.62 -20.00 -19.10
C ALA A 249 -24.40 -20.08 -18.18
N ALA A 250 -23.38 -19.26 -18.45
CA ALA A 250 -22.27 -19.12 -17.54
C ALA A 250 -22.88 -18.74 -16.18
N GLU A 251 -22.77 -19.64 -15.20
CA GLU A 251 -23.25 -19.37 -13.86
C GLU A 251 -22.43 -18.21 -13.29
N GLU A 252 -23.01 -17.01 -13.28
CA GLU A 252 -22.35 -15.81 -12.75
C GLU A 252 -22.47 -15.78 -11.23
N LEU A 253 -21.33 -15.74 -10.55
CA LEU A 253 -21.28 -15.71 -9.09
C LEU A 253 -21.45 -14.28 -8.59
N TRP A 254 -22.57 -13.97 -7.95
CA TRP A 254 -22.77 -12.67 -7.30
C TRP A 254 -22.36 -12.73 -5.83
N LEU A 255 -21.34 -11.96 -5.46
CA LEU A 255 -20.89 -11.78 -4.08
C LEU A 255 -21.65 -10.61 -3.46
N ASN A 256 -22.74 -10.89 -2.74
CA ASN A 256 -23.64 -9.86 -2.24
C ASN A 256 -23.48 -9.63 -0.73
N TRP A 257 -23.45 -8.37 -0.31
CA TRP A 257 -23.54 -7.96 1.09
C TRP A 257 -24.70 -8.63 1.84
N SER A 258 -25.86 -8.80 1.20
CA SER A 258 -27.03 -9.43 1.83
C SER A 258 -26.86 -10.93 2.11
N GLN A 259 -25.93 -11.60 1.42
CA GLN A 259 -25.63 -13.03 1.64
C GLN A 259 -24.69 -13.25 2.83
N THR A 260 -24.02 -12.20 3.32
CA THR A 260 -23.22 -12.29 4.55
C THR A 260 -24.12 -12.32 5.79
N PRO A 261 -23.73 -13.01 6.87
CA PRO A 261 -24.53 -13.10 8.09
C PRO A 261 -24.86 -11.71 8.65
N ALA A 262 -26.16 -11.40 8.80
CA ALA A 262 -26.64 -10.08 9.19
C ALA A 262 -26.40 -9.75 10.67
N ASP A 263 -26.14 -10.76 11.50
CA ASP A 263 -25.79 -10.68 12.92
C ASP A 263 -24.34 -10.27 13.17
N ARG A 264 -23.49 -10.24 12.14
CA ARG A 264 -22.08 -9.87 12.24
C ARG A 264 -21.85 -8.38 12.01
N ASP A 265 -20.78 -7.89 12.65
CA ASP A 265 -20.30 -6.52 12.49
C ASP A 265 -19.95 -6.21 11.02
N PRO A 266 -20.17 -4.98 10.51
CA PRO A 266 -19.86 -4.65 9.12
C PRO A 266 -18.42 -4.95 8.71
N GLU A 267 -17.44 -4.83 9.62
CA GLU A 267 -16.04 -5.18 9.35
C GLU A 267 -15.84 -6.65 9.02
N GLU A 268 -16.53 -7.51 9.76
CA GLU A 268 -16.44 -8.96 9.59
C GLU A 268 -17.13 -9.39 8.30
N ARG A 269 -18.24 -8.74 7.94
CA ARG A 269 -18.93 -8.95 6.66
C ARG A 269 -18.06 -8.56 5.46
N LEU A 270 -17.34 -7.44 5.54
CA LEU A 270 -16.35 -7.05 4.52
C LEU A 270 -15.18 -8.03 4.43
N SER A 271 -14.76 -8.57 5.58
CA SER A 271 -13.71 -9.58 5.67
C SER A 271 -14.13 -10.91 5.02
N ILE A 272 -15.39 -11.32 5.19
CA ILE A 272 -16.00 -12.47 4.50
C ILE A 272 -16.05 -12.24 2.99
N LEU A 273 -16.53 -11.06 2.54
CA LEU A 273 -16.56 -10.72 1.12
C LEU A 273 -15.16 -10.72 0.49
N ALA A 274 -14.13 -10.26 1.21
CA ALA A 274 -12.76 -10.36 0.75
C ALA A 274 -12.30 -11.82 0.62
N GLY A 275 -12.66 -12.68 1.58
CA GLY A 275 -12.42 -14.12 1.48
C GLY A 275 -13.09 -14.75 0.26
N TRP A 276 -14.35 -14.38 -0.04
CA TRP A 276 -15.07 -14.84 -1.23
C TRP A 276 -14.44 -14.36 -2.53
N ILE A 277 -14.02 -13.09 -2.61
CA ILE A 277 -13.33 -12.57 -3.81
C ILE A 277 -12.07 -13.39 -4.09
N LEU A 278 -11.26 -13.66 -3.05
CA LEU A 278 -10.03 -14.44 -3.21
C LEU A 278 -10.32 -15.88 -3.60
N ALA A 279 -11.34 -16.52 -3.00
CA ALA A 279 -11.73 -17.88 -3.34
C ALA A 279 -12.31 -18.01 -4.76
N ALA A 280 -13.10 -17.02 -5.20
CA ALA A 280 -13.66 -16.99 -6.55
C ALA A 280 -12.58 -16.75 -7.61
N ASP A 281 -11.60 -15.90 -7.31
CA ASP A 281 -10.46 -15.63 -8.20
C ASP A 281 -9.51 -16.83 -8.31
N ASP A 282 -9.25 -17.55 -7.21
CA ASP A 282 -8.47 -18.80 -7.20
C ASP A 282 -9.14 -19.89 -8.05
N GLN A 283 -10.48 -19.94 -8.05
CA GLN A 283 -11.27 -20.83 -8.91
C GLN A 283 -11.41 -20.33 -10.36
N GLN A 284 -10.82 -19.17 -10.70
CA GLN A 284 -10.97 -18.50 -12.00
C GLN A 284 -12.43 -18.28 -12.42
N ALA A 285 -13.34 -18.15 -11.45
CA ALA A 285 -14.75 -17.91 -11.70
C ALA A 285 -14.99 -16.46 -12.15
N ARG A 286 -16.05 -16.24 -12.95
CA ARG A 286 -16.55 -14.89 -13.24
C ARG A 286 -17.50 -14.48 -12.12
N TYR A 287 -17.16 -13.41 -11.40
CA TYR A 287 -17.94 -12.97 -10.24
C TYR A 287 -18.20 -11.46 -10.23
N GLY A 288 -19.37 -11.05 -9.74
CA GLY A 288 -19.73 -9.66 -9.48
C GLY A 288 -19.71 -9.34 -7.99
N LEU A 289 -19.59 -8.06 -7.63
CA LEU A 289 -19.62 -7.58 -6.24
C LEU A 289 -20.78 -6.61 -6.04
N ALA A 290 -21.66 -6.92 -5.10
CA ALA A 290 -22.76 -6.06 -4.70
C ALA A 290 -22.58 -5.62 -3.23
N LEU A 291 -22.23 -4.35 -3.05
CA LEU A 291 -22.11 -3.67 -1.77
C LEU A 291 -23.19 -2.59 -1.64
N PRO A 292 -23.54 -2.14 -0.42
CA PRO A 292 -24.43 -0.99 -0.27
C PRO A 292 -23.85 0.23 -1.00
N GLY A 293 -24.55 0.74 -2.02
CA GLY A 293 -24.11 1.91 -2.81
C GLY A 293 -23.02 1.63 -3.85
N THR A 294 -22.55 0.39 -4.02
CA THR A 294 -21.53 0.05 -5.05
C THR A 294 -21.84 -1.29 -5.69
N HIS A 295 -21.92 -1.31 -7.01
CA HIS A 295 -22.22 -2.52 -7.78
C HIS A 295 -21.19 -2.69 -8.90
N ILE A 296 -20.46 -3.79 -8.88
CA ILE A 296 -19.43 -4.12 -9.87
C ILE A 296 -19.90 -5.34 -10.66
N ALA A 297 -20.01 -5.18 -11.98
CA ALA A 297 -20.48 -6.23 -12.88
C ALA A 297 -19.54 -7.45 -12.89
N PRO A 298 -20.05 -8.65 -13.25
CA PRO A 298 -19.24 -9.85 -13.25
C PRO A 298 -18.12 -9.82 -14.27
N ALA A 299 -16.90 -9.93 -13.77
CA ALA A 299 -15.68 -9.99 -14.57
C ALA A 299 -14.69 -10.95 -13.91
N GLN A 300 -13.49 -11.03 -14.47
CA GLN A 300 -12.44 -11.96 -14.07
C GLN A 300 -11.07 -11.28 -14.21
N GLY A 301 -10.09 -11.73 -13.42
CA GLY A 301 -8.68 -11.36 -13.56
C GLY A 301 -8.20 -10.34 -12.52
N ASP A 302 -6.89 -10.13 -12.49
CA ASP A 302 -6.21 -9.35 -11.44
C ASP A 302 -6.74 -7.93 -11.27
N ALA A 303 -7.08 -7.26 -12.38
CA ALA A 303 -7.63 -5.90 -12.34
C ALA A 303 -9.02 -5.87 -11.69
N HIS A 304 -9.86 -6.87 -11.98
CA HIS A 304 -11.18 -7.01 -11.37
C HIS A 304 -11.07 -7.33 -9.88
N ARG A 305 -10.22 -8.30 -9.52
CA ARG A 305 -9.92 -8.63 -8.11
C ARG A 305 -9.48 -7.39 -7.34
N ALA A 306 -8.53 -6.62 -7.89
CA ALA A 306 -8.03 -5.41 -7.26
C ALA A 306 -9.11 -4.33 -7.10
N SER A 307 -9.98 -4.15 -8.11
CA SER A 307 -11.11 -3.22 -8.05
C SER A 307 -12.11 -3.61 -6.96
N CYS A 308 -12.51 -4.88 -6.90
CA CYS A 308 -13.43 -5.40 -5.89
C CYS A 308 -12.87 -5.24 -4.47
N LEU A 309 -11.60 -5.61 -4.25
CA LEU A 309 -10.94 -5.45 -2.94
C LEU A 309 -10.77 -3.97 -2.56
N GLN A 310 -10.49 -3.09 -3.54
CA GLN A 310 -10.41 -1.65 -3.31
C GLN A 310 -11.76 -1.07 -2.88
N SER A 311 -12.87 -1.48 -3.52
CA SER A 311 -14.21 -1.08 -3.09
C SER A 311 -14.51 -1.53 -1.66
N LEU A 312 -14.12 -2.75 -1.26
CA LEU A 312 -14.26 -3.19 0.14
C LEU A 312 -13.42 -2.36 1.12
N ALA A 313 -12.21 -1.97 0.73
CA ALA A 313 -11.33 -1.16 1.57
C ALA A 313 -11.89 0.26 1.81
N LEU A 314 -12.49 0.86 0.78
CA LEU A 314 -12.99 2.24 0.84
C LEU A 314 -14.44 2.34 1.33
N HIS A 315 -15.16 1.23 1.40
CA HIS A 315 -16.57 1.21 1.82
C HIS A 315 -16.74 1.76 3.24
N GLY A 316 -17.51 2.84 3.35
CA GLY A 316 -17.82 3.53 4.61
C GLY A 316 -16.76 4.54 5.08
N GLN A 317 -15.70 4.80 4.30
CA GLN A 317 -14.61 5.72 4.69
C GLN A 317 -14.73 7.14 4.11
N ASP A 318 -15.63 7.37 3.15
CA ASP A 318 -15.77 8.66 2.47
C ASP A 318 -16.44 9.74 3.34
N GLY A 319 -16.71 9.47 4.63
CA GLY A 319 -17.33 10.41 5.58
C GLY A 319 -16.40 10.99 6.66
N GLU A 320 -15.14 10.56 6.76
CA GLU A 320 -14.28 10.87 7.92
C GLU A 320 -12.95 11.56 7.57
N SER A 321 -12.84 12.12 6.36
CA SER A 321 -11.59 12.70 5.84
C SER A 321 -11.47 14.23 5.94
N ASP A 322 -12.26 14.90 6.79
CA ASP A 322 -12.12 16.35 7.01
C ASP A 322 -12.31 16.78 8.47
N GLU A 323 -11.47 16.29 9.39
CA GLU A 323 -11.16 17.07 10.60
C GLU A 323 -9.81 16.65 11.23
N PRO A 324 -8.78 17.52 11.23
CA PRO A 324 -7.55 17.25 11.95
C PRO A 324 -7.74 17.56 13.45
N ARG A 325 -7.58 16.54 14.30
CA ARG A 325 -7.31 16.73 15.75
C ARG A 325 -5.82 16.90 16.03
#